data_AF-A0A221W8H1-F1
#
_entry.id   AF-A0A221W8H1-F1
#
_cell.length_a   1.000
_cell.length_b   1.000
_cell.length_c   1.000
_cell.angle_alpha   90.00
_cell.angle_beta   90.00
_cell.angle_gamma   90.00
#
_symmetry.space_group_name_H-M   'P 1'
#
loop_
_entity.id
_entity.type
_entity.pdbx_description
1 polymer ?
#
loop_
_entity_poly.entity_id
_entity_poly.type
_entity_poly.pdbx_seq_one_letter_code
_entity_poly.pdbx_strand_id
1 'polypeptide(L)'
;MVALAVRPITADSDRSQSRLTRPERVIEVRLTREERMILALLADGYLLDGIARRMCTSNRTLRRRIRGVCDRLGVQTPIQAVAWAARRGLI
;
A
#
# COMPACT_ATOMS: atom_id res chain seq x y z
N MET A 1 10.35 -4.23 25.55
CA MET A 1 10.62 -4.65 24.16
C MET A 1 9.76 -3.79 23.24
N VAL A 2 10.05 -2.49 23.12
CA VAL A 2 10.92 -1.81 22.14
C VAL A 2 10.51 -2.07 20.68
N ALA A 3 9.75 -1.14 20.10
CA ALA A 3 9.79 -0.85 18.67
C ALA A 3 10.13 0.64 18.53
N LEU A 4 11.37 0.89 18.15
CA LEU A 4 12.00 2.19 17.96
C LEU A 4 11.17 3.03 16.97
N ALA A 5 10.64 4.15 17.44
CA ALA A 5 10.15 5.21 16.58
C ALA A 5 11.33 5.88 15.88
N VAL A 6 11.60 5.49 14.63
CA VAL A 6 12.49 6.27 13.76
C VAL A 6 11.73 7.53 13.35
N ARG A 7 12.02 8.62 14.05
CA ARG A 7 11.55 9.98 13.77
C ARG A 7 12.26 10.48 12.50
N PRO A 8 11.57 10.99 11.47
CA PRO A 8 12.20 11.93 10.58
C PRO A 8 12.35 13.28 11.29
N ILE A 9 13.61 13.72 11.35
CA ILE A 9 14.06 15.05 11.71
C ILE A 9 13.75 15.96 10.52
N THR A 10 12.73 16.81 10.66
CA THR A 10 12.70 18.12 9.99
C THR A 10 11.92 19.10 10.86
N ALA A 11 12.68 20.00 11.48
CA ALA A 11 12.37 21.40 11.77
C ALA A 11 10.93 21.74 12.21
N ASP A 12 10.79 21.85 13.53
CA ASP A 12 10.44 23.09 14.22
C ASP A 12 9.64 24.14 13.42
N SER A 13 8.34 24.21 13.73
CA SER A 13 7.52 25.42 13.65
C SER A 13 6.34 25.22 14.59
N ASP A 14 6.69 25.13 15.87
CA ASP A 14 5.79 25.26 16.99
C ASP A 14 5.18 26.67 16.98
N ARG A 15 3.95 26.81 16.47
CA ARG A 15 2.93 27.66 17.10
C ARG A 15 1.61 27.64 16.33
N SER A 16 0.58 27.34 17.09
CA SER A 16 -0.80 27.79 16.87
C SER A 16 -1.61 26.95 15.89
N GLN A 17 -2.43 26.06 16.49
CA GLN A 17 -3.89 25.97 16.32
C GLN A 17 -4.32 24.50 16.27
N SER A 18 -4.59 23.83 17.39
CA SER A 18 -5.83 23.98 18.18
C SER A 18 -7.14 23.82 17.37
N ARG A 19 -7.15 23.11 16.22
CA ARG A 19 -8.39 22.85 15.48
C ARG A 19 -8.48 21.41 14.95
N LEU A 20 -9.38 20.65 15.57
CA LEU A 20 -9.94 19.36 15.15
C LEU A 20 -9.04 18.12 15.23
N THR A 21 -8.91 17.54 16.42
CA THR A 21 -8.81 16.07 16.53
C THR A 21 -10.18 15.48 16.23
N ARG A 22 -10.66 15.59 14.99
CA ARG A 22 -11.52 14.54 14.45
C ARG A 22 -10.60 13.32 14.45
N PRO A 23 -10.90 12.20 15.12
CA PRO A 23 -10.12 11.00 14.88
C PRO A 23 -10.20 10.81 13.36
N GLU A 24 -9.09 11.04 12.66
CA GLU A 24 -8.95 10.61 11.28
C GLU A 24 -9.40 9.17 11.36
N ARG A 25 -10.55 8.87 10.77
CA ARG A 25 -10.99 7.49 10.67
C ARG A 25 -9.87 6.88 9.86
N VAL A 26 -8.96 6.19 10.54
CA VAL A 26 -7.98 5.35 9.89
C VAL A 26 -8.84 4.30 9.24
N ILE A 27 -9.21 4.53 7.97
CA ILE A 27 -9.91 3.55 7.18
C ILE A 27 -8.89 2.43 7.10
N GLU A 28 -9.11 1.38 7.89
CA GLU A 28 -8.23 0.23 7.95
C GLU A 28 -8.41 -0.53 6.65
N VAL A 29 -7.74 -0.06 5.59
CA VAL A 29 -7.84 -0.69 4.27
C VAL A 29 -7.19 -2.06 4.36
N ARG A 30 -8.02 -3.11 4.30
CA ARG A 30 -7.54 -4.50 4.33
C ARG A 30 -7.37 -5.02 2.92
N LEU A 31 -6.17 -5.53 2.63
CA LEU A 31 -5.88 -6.26 1.41
C LEU A 31 -6.40 -7.70 1.53
N THR A 32 -7.08 -8.17 0.49
CA THR A 32 -7.41 -9.58 0.37
C THR A 32 -6.12 -10.40 0.19
N ARG A 33 -6.21 -11.71 0.43
CA ARG A 33 -5.06 -12.62 0.25
C ARG A 33 -4.50 -12.56 -1.17
N GLU A 34 -5.37 -12.52 -2.18
CA GLU A 34 -4.96 -12.45 -3.57
C GLU A 34 -4.27 -11.12 -3.91
N GLU A 35 -4.80 -10.00 -3.39
CA GLU A 35 -4.21 -8.67 -3.64
C GLU A 35 -2.85 -8.53 -3.00
N ARG A 36 -2.70 -9.03 -1.77
CA ARG A 36 -1.43 -9.09 -1.07
C ARG A 36 -0.42 -9.94 -1.84
N MET A 37 -0.85 -11.09 -2.38
CA MET A 37 0.00 -11.93 -3.23
C MET A 37 0.43 -11.22 -4.52
N ILE A 38 -0.47 -10.48 -5.17
CA ILE A 38 -0.11 -9.65 -6.34
C ILE A 38 0.96 -8.62 -5.96
N LEU A 39 0.77 -7.88 -4.86
CA LEU A 39 1.72 -6.86 -4.43
C LEU A 39 3.06 -7.46 -3.99
N ALA A 40 3.07 -8.63 -3.35
CA ALA A 40 4.28 -9.35 -2.99
C ALA A 40 5.07 -9.76 -4.25
N LEU A 41 4.41 -10.35 -5.24
CA LEU A 41 5.08 -10.72 -6.50
C LEU A 41 5.61 -9.50 -7.25
N LEU A 42 4.90 -8.36 -7.21
CA LEU A 42 5.41 -7.11 -7.76
C LEU A 42 6.64 -6.61 -6.99
N ALA A 43 6.68 -6.75 -5.66
CA ALA A 43 7.83 -6.41 -4.83
C ALA A 43 9.05 -7.30 -5.11
N ASP A 44 8.81 -8.58 -5.39
CA ASP A 44 9.82 -9.55 -5.82
C ASP A 44 10.34 -9.29 -7.26
N GLY A 45 9.79 -8.29 -7.96
CA GLY A 45 10.22 -7.90 -9.30
C GLY A 45 9.57 -8.69 -10.45
N TYR A 46 8.51 -9.45 -10.19
CA TYR A 46 7.79 -10.13 -11.26
C TYR A 46 7.03 -9.14 -12.16
N LEU A 47 7.14 -9.37 -13.48
CA LEU A 47 6.35 -8.68 -14.49
C LEU A 47 4.88 -9.17 -14.48
N LEU A 48 3.97 -8.34 -14.98
CA LEU A 48 2.53 -8.66 -15.07
C LEU A 48 2.25 -10.02 -15.70
N ASP A 49 2.94 -10.35 -16.81
CA ASP A 49 2.77 -11.63 -17.50
C ASP A 49 3.15 -12.82 -16.61
N GLY A 50 4.24 -12.68 -15.83
CA GLY A 50 4.71 -13.71 -14.91
C GLY A 50 3.78 -13.91 -13.72
N ILE A 51 3.15 -12.83 -13.24
CA ILE A 51 2.14 -12.87 -12.18
C ILE A 51 0.84 -13.49 -12.71
N ALA A 52 0.40 -13.08 -13.90
CA ALA A 52 -0.82 -13.57 -14.53
C ALA A 52 -0.80 -15.09 -14.71
N ARG A 53 0.33 -15.64 -15.19
CA ARG A 53 0.54 -17.09 -15.30
C ARG A 53 0.48 -17.81 -13.95
N ARG A 54 1.15 -17.27 -12.92
CA ARG A 54 1.15 -17.86 -11.57
C ARG A 54 -0.23 -17.87 -10.92
N MET A 55 -1.05 -16.89 -11.24
CA MET A 55 -2.41 -16.76 -10.72
C MET A 55 -3.49 -17.34 -11.65
N CYS A 56 -3.10 -18.07 -12.70
CA CYS A 56 -4.00 -18.62 -13.72
C CYS A 56 -5.02 -17.60 -14.26
N THR A 57 -4.57 -16.35 -14.48
CA THR A 57 -5.43 -15.25 -14.92
C THR A 57 -4.86 -14.53 -16.15
N SER A 58 -5.66 -13.67 -16.78
CA SER A 58 -5.19 -12.86 -17.91
C SER A 58 -4.54 -11.56 -17.43
N ASN A 59 -3.64 -11.00 -18.23
CA ASN A 59 -3.08 -9.66 -17.98
C ASN A 59 -4.16 -8.58 -17.84
N ARG A 60 -5.24 -8.68 -18.62
CA ARG A 60 -6.37 -7.75 -18.53
C ARG A 60 -7.03 -7.82 -17.15
N THR A 61 -7.28 -9.03 -16.66
CA THR A 61 -7.87 -9.27 -15.33
C THR A 61 -6.94 -8.77 -14.23
N LEU A 62 -5.64 -9.07 -14.33
CA LEU A 62 -4.63 -8.63 -13.37
C LEU A 62 -4.53 -7.10 -13.31
N ARG A 63 -4.48 -6.42 -14.46
CA ARG A 63 -4.47 -4.94 -14.52
C ARG A 63 -5.73 -4.34 -13.91
N ARG A 64 -6.91 -4.92 -14.17
CA ARG A 64 -8.17 -4.48 -13.57
C ARG A 64 -8.14 -4.61 -12.04
N ARG A 65 -7.62 -5.74 -11.53
CA ARG A 65 -7.47 -5.96 -10.08
C ARG A 65 -6.51 -4.96 -9.46
N ILE A 66 -5.33 -4.76 -10.06
CA ILE A 66 -4.34 -3.79 -9.59
C ILE A 66 -4.95 -2.38 -9.54
N ARG A 67 -5.71 -1.98 -10.56
CA ARG A 67 -6.41 -0.68 -10.54
C ARG A 67 -7.41 -0.59 -9.37
N GLY A 68 -8.23 -1.62 -9.16
CA GLY A 68 -9.14 -1.65 -8.00
C GLY A 68 -8.43 -1.66 -6.64
N VAL A 69 -7.22 -2.23 -6.56
CA VAL A 69 -6.37 -2.12 -5.37
C VAL A 69 -5.90 -0.68 -5.20
N CYS A 70 -5.33 -0.07 -6.23
CA CYS A 70 -4.88 1.32 -6.22
C CYS A 70 -5.99 2.28 -5.80
N ASP A 71 -7.19 2.13 -6.38
CA ASP A 71 -8.36 2.97 -6.09
C ASP A 71 -8.76 2.87 -4.61
N ARG A 72 -8.78 1.65 -4.04
CA ARG A 72 -9.12 1.45 -2.61
C ARG A 72 -8.02 1.93 -1.65
N LEU A 73 -6.77 1.88 -2.08
CA LEU A 73 -5.62 2.37 -1.31
C LEU A 73 -5.44 3.89 -1.43
N GLY A 74 -6.14 4.55 -2.37
CA GLY A 74 -5.97 5.97 -2.67
C GLY A 74 -4.62 6.30 -3.32
N VAL A 75 -4.02 5.35 -4.03
CA VAL A 75 -2.73 5.52 -4.72
C VAL A 75 -2.93 5.47 -6.23
N GLN A 76 -2.04 6.10 -6.99
CA GLN A 76 -2.18 6.20 -8.44
C GLN A 76 -1.44 5.08 -9.19
N THR A 77 -0.41 4.51 -8.59
CA THR A 77 0.48 3.57 -9.28
C THR A 77 0.64 2.25 -8.50
N PRO A 78 0.89 1.13 -9.22
CA PRO A 78 1.14 -0.15 -8.56
C PRO A 78 2.35 -0.11 -7.62
N ILE A 79 3.40 0.63 -7.98
CA ILE A 79 4.59 0.78 -7.14
C ILE A 79 4.28 1.54 -5.84
N GLN A 80 3.38 2.53 -5.88
CA GLN A 80 2.87 3.17 -4.66
C GLN A 80 2.06 2.19 -3.82
N ALA A 81 1.26 1.30 -4.42
CA ALA A 81 0.53 0.25 -3.70
C ALA A 81 1.47 -0.74 -3.01
N VAL A 82 2.55 -1.14 -3.67
CA VAL A 82 3.62 -1.97 -3.10
C VAL A 82 4.28 -1.25 -1.92
N ALA A 83 4.70 0.01 -2.09
CA ALA A 83 5.30 0.80 -1.01
C ALA A 83 4.34 1.00 0.18
N TRP A 84 3.03 1.16 -0.09
CA TRP A 84 2.00 1.25 0.94
C TRP A 84 1.90 -0.05 1.77
N ALA A 85 1.99 -1.21 1.10
CA ALA A 85 1.92 -2.53 1.74
C ALA A 85 3.19 -2.86 2.54
N ALA A 86 4.37 -2.59 1.97
CA ALA A 86 5.67 -2.83 2.63
C ALA A 86 5.83 -1.98 3.91
N ARG A 87 5.45 -0.69 3.87
CA ARG A 87 5.50 0.20 5.06
C ARG A 87 4.61 -0.27 6.21
N ARG A 88 3.63 -1.13 5.93
CA ARG A 88 2.68 -1.68 6.90
C ARG A 88 3.00 -3.13 7.29
N GLY A 89 4.11 -3.70 6.79
CA GLY A 89 4.49 -5.10 7.04
C GLY A 89 3.49 -6.11 6.50
N LEU A 90 2.78 -5.77 5.42
CA LEU A 90 1.78 -6.66 4.81
C LEU A 90 2.38 -7.60 3.76
N ILE A 91 3.58 -7.29 3.26
CA ILE A 91 4.43 -8.05 2.34
C ILE A 91 5.88 -7.86 2.74
#